data_AF-A0A7V8SJJ5-F1
#
_entry.id   AF-A0A7V8SJJ5-F1
#
_cell.length_a   1.000
_cell.length_b   1.000
_cell.length_c   1.000
_cell.angle_alpha   90.00
_cell.angle_beta   90.00
_cell.angle_gamma   90.00
#
_symmetry.space_group_name_H-M   'P 1'
#
loop_
_entity.id
_entity.type
_entity.pdbx_description
1 polymer ?
#
loop_
_entity_poly.entity_id
_entity_poly.type
_entity_poly.pdbx_seq_one_letter_code
_entity_poly.pdbx_strand_id
1 'polypeptide(L)'
;MFKYLFSKNIKTDSDYKKYRLIEYAIMVIAIIATAILELKLASGEMDFILGFLLGLGIVFLGYSLQIFRELSNPEKLHAARIKTTDERRKQLESEIWAQVGRVLTCLIAIFLVVSIRQSLALNNQMLIVIIYAILFYRAYRLRK
;
A
#
# COMPACT_ATOMS: atom_id res chain seq x y z
N MET A 1 5.63 6.96 -7.30
CA MET A 1 5.96 8.06 -8.24
C MET A 1 4.76 8.97 -8.53
N PHE A 2 3.54 8.44 -8.76
CA PHE A 2 2.32 9.24 -8.97
C PHE A 2 1.95 10.22 -7.85
N LYS A 3 2.19 9.83 -6.58
CA LYS A 3 2.01 10.70 -5.39
C LYS A 3 2.71 12.07 -5.52
N TYR A 4 3.84 12.12 -6.22
CA TYR A 4 4.67 13.32 -6.34
C TYR A 4 4.28 14.24 -7.49
N LEU A 5 3.63 13.72 -8.53
CA LEU A 5 3.11 14.53 -9.62
C LEU A 5 1.93 15.40 -9.17
N PHE A 6 1.11 14.90 -8.24
CA PHE A 6 -0.08 15.61 -7.77
C PHE A 6 0.11 16.35 -6.44
N SER A 7 1.03 15.92 -5.56
CA SER A 7 1.26 16.60 -4.28
C SER A 7 1.99 17.94 -4.39
N LYS A 8 2.77 18.16 -5.45
CA LYS A 8 3.55 19.40 -5.66
C LYS A 8 2.65 20.65 -5.85
N ASN A 9 1.37 20.45 -6.19
CA ASN A 9 0.39 21.51 -6.41
C ASN A 9 -0.55 21.74 -5.23
N ILE A 10 -0.37 21.06 -4.10
CA ILE A 10 -1.24 21.20 -2.93
C ILE A 10 -0.86 22.46 -2.16
N LYS A 11 -1.55 23.57 -2.44
CA LYS A 11 -1.38 24.84 -1.72
C LYS A 11 -2.55 25.13 -0.77
N THR A 12 -3.74 24.65 -1.12
CA THR A 12 -4.97 24.87 -0.35
C THR A 12 -5.58 23.57 0.15
N ASP A 13 -6.48 23.66 1.13
CA ASP A 13 -7.22 22.51 1.66
C ASP A 13 -8.16 21.91 0.60
N SER A 14 -8.64 22.73 -0.36
CA SER A 14 -9.42 22.27 -1.52
C SER A 14 -8.58 21.41 -2.46
N ASP A 15 -7.33 21.80 -2.72
CA ASP A 15 -6.41 21.02 -3.56
C ASP A 15 -6.08 19.68 -2.90
N TYR A 16 -5.85 19.69 -1.58
CA TYR A 16 -5.61 18.47 -0.81
C TYR A 16 -6.81 17.51 -0.88
N LYS A 17 -8.03 18.03 -0.74
CA LYS A 17 -9.26 17.25 -0.85
C LYS A 17 -9.42 16.60 -2.23
N LYS A 18 -9.18 17.35 -3.31
CA LYS A 18 -9.20 16.80 -4.69
C LYS A 18 -8.15 15.70 -4.87
N TYR A 19 -6.92 15.96 -4.43
CA TYR A 19 -5.84 14.98 -4.46
C TYR A 19 -6.22 13.69 -3.73
N ARG A 20 -6.77 13.80 -2.51
CA ARG A 20 -7.13 12.65 -1.68
C ARG A 20 -8.26 11.82 -2.30
N LEU A 21 -9.22 12.47 -2.95
CA LEU A 21 -10.29 11.79 -3.69
C LEU A 21 -9.77 11.06 -4.93
N ILE A 22 -8.82 11.63 -5.67
CA ILE A 22 -8.18 10.95 -6.80
C ILE A 22 -7.40 9.73 -6.32
N GLU A 23 -6.63 9.86 -5.24
CA GLU A 23 -5.91 8.73 -4.63
C GLU A 23 -6.86 7.61 -4.20
N TYR A 24 -7.99 7.97 -3.60
CA TYR A 24 -9.04 7.01 -3.24
C TYR A 24 -9.63 6.31 -4.47
N ALA A 25 -9.96 7.06 -5.53
CA ALA A 25 -10.53 6.50 -6.76
C ALA A 25 -9.56 5.51 -7.43
N ILE A 26 -8.27 5.84 -7.52
CA ILE A 26 -7.24 4.95 -8.07
C ILE A 26 -7.18 3.64 -7.27
N MET A 27 -7.20 3.73 -5.94
CA MET A 27 -7.18 2.55 -5.08
C MET A 27 -8.44 1.69 -5.23
N VAL A 28 -9.63 2.30 -5.35
CA VAL A 28 -10.88 1.57 -5.63
C VAL A 28 -10.76 0.79 -6.95
N ILE A 29 -10.28 1.46 -8.01
CA ILE A 29 -10.08 0.82 -9.32
C ILE A 29 -9.09 -0.35 -9.21
N ALA A 30 -7.99 -0.17 -8.47
CA ALA A 30 -7.00 -1.23 -8.26
C ALA A 30 -7.61 -2.44 -7.54
N ILE A 31 -8.40 -2.23 -6.48
CA ILE A 31 -9.07 -3.32 -5.74
C ILE A 31 -10.06 -4.06 -6.66
N ILE A 32 -10.87 -3.34 -7.43
CA ILE A 32 -11.82 -3.95 -8.37
C ILE A 32 -11.07 -4.76 -9.44
N ALA A 33 -9.99 -4.22 -9.98
CA ALA A 33 -9.17 -4.92 -10.97
C ALA A 33 -8.57 -6.21 -10.39
N THR A 34 -8.04 -6.17 -9.16
CA THR A 34 -7.54 -7.36 -8.46
C THR A 34 -8.64 -8.38 -8.24
N ALA A 35 -9.82 -7.96 -7.78
CA ALA A 35 -10.96 -8.87 -7.58
C ALA A 35 -11.39 -9.56 -8.89
N ILE A 36 -11.45 -8.83 -10.00
CA ILE A 36 -11.79 -9.38 -11.32
C ILE A 36 -10.72 -10.37 -11.79
N LEU A 37 -9.44 -10.07 -11.60
CA LEU A 37 -8.33 -10.95 -11.98
C LEU A 37 -8.36 -12.26 -11.19
N GLU A 38 -8.52 -12.18 -9.87
CA GLU A 38 -8.63 -13.35 -8.99
C GLU A 38 -9.81 -14.24 -9.39
N LEU A 39 -11.00 -13.65 -9.62
CA LEU A 39 -12.18 -14.40 -10.06
C LEU A 39 -12.00 -15.09 -11.43
N LYS A 40 -11.20 -14.51 -12.34
CA LYS A 40 -10.91 -15.10 -13.65
C LYS A 40 -9.85 -16.20 -13.61
N LEU A 41 -8.90 -16.10 -12.69
CA LEU A 41 -7.79 -17.05 -12.55
C LEU A 41 -8.13 -18.22 -11.61
N ALA A 42 -9.30 -18.17 -10.97
CA ALA A 42 -9.79 -19.12 -9.99
C ALA A 42 -10.09 -20.52 -10.57
N SER A 43 -9.08 -21.39 -10.67
CA SER A 43 -9.30 -22.82 -10.90
C SER A 43 -9.36 -23.58 -9.58
N GLY A 44 -10.52 -23.53 -8.90
CA GLY A 44 -10.88 -24.46 -7.82
C GLY A 44 -10.64 -24.00 -6.37
N GLU A 45 -10.01 -22.85 -6.11
CA GLU A 45 -9.76 -22.36 -4.74
C GLU A 45 -10.75 -21.26 -4.30
N MET A 46 -12.07 -21.54 -4.34
CA MET A 46 -13.09 -20.54 -3.99
C MET A 46 -12.99 -20.04 -2.54
N ASP A 47 -12.65 -20.90 -1.59
CA ASP A 47 -12.54 -20.51 -0.18
C ASP A 47 -11.40 -19.50 0.06
N PHE A 48 -10.28 -19.67 -0.64
CA PHE A 48 -9.16 -18.73 -0.59
C PHE A 48 -9.57 -17.36 -1.15
N ILE A 49 -10.25 -17.33 -2.29
CA ILE A 49 -10.68 -16.09 -2.95
C ILE A 49 -11.72 -15.36 -2.11
N LEU A 50 -12.69 -16.08 -1.56
CA LEU A 50 -13.69 -15.49 -0.66
C LEU A 50 -13.02 -14.90 0.59
N GLY A 51 -12.07 -15.62 1.20
CA GLY A 51 -11.28 -15.13 2.32
C GLY A 51 -10.46 -13.89 1.97
N PHE A 52 -9.81 -13.88 0.81
CA PHE A 52 -9.03 -12.75 0.31
C PHE A 52 -9.91 -11.51 0.04
N LEU A 53 -11.05 -11.68 -0.63
CA LEU A 53 -12.01 -10.61 -0.91
C LEU A 53 -12.65 -10.05 0.36
N LEU A 54 -12.99 -10.91 1.32
CA LEU A 54 -13.49 -10.48 2.64
C LEU A 54 -12.44 -9.67 3.39
N GLY A 55 -11.19 -10.14 3.44
CA GLY A 55 -10.07 -9.43 4.05
C GLY A 55 -9.84 -8.07 3.41
N LEU A 56 -9.79 -8.02 2.07
CA LEU A 56 -9.69 -6.76 1.32
C LEU A 56 -10.86 -5.82 1.61
N GLY A 57 -12.08 -6.34 1.69
CA GLY A 57 -13.28 -5.57 2.00
C GLY A 57 -13.20 -4.88 3.36
N ILE A 58 -12.73 -5.59 4.39
CA ILE A 58 -12.55 -5.01 5.75
C ILE A 58 -11.51 -3.89 5.73
N VAL A 59 -10.35 -4.14 5.10
CA VAL A 59 -9.28 -3.12 4.98
C VAL A 59 -9.78 -1.90 4.22
N PHE A 60 -10.51 -2.13 3.12
CA PHE A 60 -11.10 -1.09 2.32
C PHE A 60 -12.10 -0.24 3.12
N LEU A 61 -13.05 -0.87 3.82
CA LEU A 61 -14.01 -0.17 4.68
C LEU A 61 -13.32 0.68 5.74
N GLY A 62 -12.31 0.14 6.42
CA GLY A 62 -11.53 0.87 7.42
C GLY A 62 -10.86 2.11 6.82
N TYR A 63 -10.25 1.96 5.64
CA TYR A 63 -9.60 3.07 4.94
C TYR A 63 -10.61 4.11 4.44
N SER A 64 -11.76 3.69 3.91
CA SER A 64 -12.84 4.57 3.47
C SER A 64 -13.41 5.40 4.62
N LEU A 65 -13.61 4.77 5.79
CA LEU A 65 -14.03 5.48 7.01
C LEU A 65 -12.99 6.51 7.46
N GLN A 66 -11.71 6.17 7.38
CA GLN A 66 -10.62 7.09 7.72
C GLN A 66 -10.62 8.31 6.79
N ILE A 67 -10.70 8.10 5.47
CA ILE A 67 -10.76 9.20 4.49
C ILE A 67 -12.02 10.04 4.70
N PHE A 68 -13.18 9.43 4.91
CA PHE A 68 -14.41 10.17 5.15
C PHE A 68 -14.29 11.07 6.40
N ARG A 69 -13.75 10.54 7.50
CA ARG A 69 -13.49 11.31 8.73
C ARG A 69 -12.49 12.45 8.51
N GLU A 70 -11.49 12.23 7.66
CA GLU A 70 -10.47 13.22 7.31
C GLU A 70 -11.03 14.34 6.43
N LEU A 71 -11.87 14.01 5.44
CA LEU A 71 -12.45 14.95 4.49
C LEU A 71 -13.66 15.74 5.03
N SER A 72 -14.36 15.20 6.03
CA SER A 72 -15.54 15.82 6.64
C SER A 72 -15.21 16.79 7.77
N ASN A 73 -13.99 16.76 8.33
CA ASN A 73 -13.57 17.69 9.40
C ASN A 73 -12.47 18.65 8.88
N PRO A 74 -12.71 19.97 8.87
CA PRO A 74 -11.76 20.94 8.33
C PRO A 74 -10.43 20.99 9.11
N GLU A 75 -10.45 20.82 10.43
CA GLU A 75 -9.22 20.80 11.24
C GLU A 75 -8.35 19.58 10.91
N LYS A 76 -8.98 18.40 10.74
CA LYS A 76 -8.28 17.17 10.35
C LYS A 76 -7.74 17.25 8.93
N LEU A 77 -8.49 17.84 8.02
CA LEU A 77 -8.08 18.07 6.64
C LEU A 77 -6.84 18.97 6.59
N HIS A 78 -6.84 20.05 7.36
CA HIS A 78 -5.72 20.99 7.44
C HIS A 78 -4.47 20.35 8.03
N ALA A 79 -4.62 19.63 9.15
CA ALA A 79 -3.53 18.88 9.78
C ALA A 79 -2.95 17.80 8.84
N ALA A 80 -3.82 17.10 8.10
CA ALA A 80 -3.42 16.08 7.13
C ALA A 80 -2.67 16.68 5.93
N ARG A 81 -3.10 17.87 5.46
CA ARG A 81 -2.37 18.65 4.45
C ARG A 81 -0.96 18.98 4.93
N ILE A 82 -0.82 19.62 6.09
CA ILE A 82 0.48 20.01 6.65
C ILE A 82 1.39 18.79 6.78
N LYS A 83 0.86 17.68 7.29
CA LYS A 83 1.58 16.40 7.43
C LYS A 83 2.02 15.81 6.08
N THR A 84 1.25 16.04 5.01
CA THR A 84 1.58 15.56 3.66
C THR A 84 2.66 16.41 3.01
N THR A 85 2.74 17.69 3.35
CA THR A 85 3.78 18.62 2.89
C THR A 85 5.04 18.60 3.76
N ASP A 86 5.04 17.84 4.87
CA ASP A 86 6.18 17.73 5.78
C ASP A 86 7.32 16.92 5.13
N GLU A 87 8.40 17.61 4.78
CA GLU A 87 9.57 17.02 4.14
C GLU A 87 10.30 16.01 5.04
N ARG A 88 10.22 16.15 6.37
CA ARG A 88 10.88 15.23 7.31
C ARG A 88 10.23 13.84 7.25
N ARG A 89 8.90 13.79 7.24
CA ARG A 89 8.16 12.53 7.06
C ARG A 89 8.44 11.90 5.70
N LYS A 90 8.59 12.72 4.67
CA LYS A 90 8.92 12.25 3.31
C LYS A 90 10.30 11.61 3.25
N GLN A 91 11.31 12.23 3.87
CA GLN A 91 12.65 11.67 3.97
C GLN A 91 12.64 10.33 4.72
N LEU A 92 11.92 10.27 5.85
CA LEU A 92 11.76 9.03 6.63
C LEU A 92 11.08 7.92 5.81
N GLU A 93 9.99 8.23 5.09
CA GLU A 93 9.34 7.24 4.21
C GLU A 93 10.28 6.74 3.12
N SER A 94 11.05 7.64 2.49
CA SER A 94 12.04 7.29 1.47
C SER A 94 13.12 6.37 2.04
N GLU A 95 13.60 6.65 3.25
CA GLU A 95 14.61 5.82 3.92
C GLU A 95 14.07 4.42 4.25
N ILE A 96 12.84 4.33 4.76
CA ILE A 96 12.17 3.05 5.04
C ILE A 96 12.06 2.22 3.75
N TRP A 97 11.59 2.83 2.65
CA TRP A 97 11.47 2.13 1.38
C TRP A 97 12.82 1.74 0.79
N ALA A 98 13.86 2.57 0.96
CA ALA A 98 15.21 2.22 0.55
C ALA A 98 15.75 1.01 1.33
N GLN A 99 15.48 0.92 2.64
CA GLN A 99 15.86 -0.22 3.47
C GLN A 99 15.11 -1.50 3.04
N VAL A 100 13.79 -1.41 2.88
CA VAL A 100 12.97 -2.53 2.39
C VAL A 100 13.46 -2.99 1.01
N GLY A 101 13.75 -2.04 0.12
CA GLY A 101 14.28 -2.32 -1.21
C GLY A 101 15.60 -3.07 -1.15
N ARG A 102 16.57 -2.62 -0.34
CA ARG A 102 17.86 -3.31 -0.15
C ARG A 102 17.68 -4.74 0.35
N VAL A 103 16.83 -4.93 1.37
CA VAL A 103 16.55 -6.27 1.92
C VAL A 103 15.95 -7.18 0.85
N LEU A 104 14.95 -6.70 0.10
CA LEU A 104 14.35 -7.46 -1.00
C LEU A 104 15.36 -7.78 -2.10
N THR A 105 16.22 -6.84 -2.49
CA THR A 105 17.29 -7.10 -3.47
C THR A 105 18.24 -8.19 -2.98
N CYS A 106 18.65 -8.17 -1.71
CA CYS A 106 19.47 -9.23 -1.14
C CYS A 106 18.75 -10.58 -1.14
N LEU A 107 17.47 -10.62 -0.76
CA LEU A 107 16.67 -11.85 -0.77
C LEU A 107 16.53 -12.41 -2.19
N ILE A 108 16.28 -11.56 -3.19
CA ILE A 108 16.22 -11.96 -4.60
C ILE A 108 17.56 -12.49 -5.08
N ALA A 109 18.68 -11.83 -4.74
CA ALA A 109 20.01 -12.29 -5.12
C ALA A 109 20.33 -13.68 -4.53
N ILE A 110 20.00 -13.91 -3.25
CA ILE A 110 20.14 -15.23 -2.60
C ILE A 110 19.25 -16.25 -3.30
N PHE A 111 17.97 -15.91 -3.54
CA PHE A 111 17.03 -16.78 -4.22
C PHE A 111 17.55 -17.21 -5.59
N LEU A 112 18.07 -16.27 -6.39
CA LEU A 112 18.64 -16.57 -7.71
C LEU A 112 19.84 -17.52 -7.61
N VAL A 113 20.77 -17.29 -6.68
CA VAL A 113 21.95 -18.17 -6.49
C VAL A 113 21.54 -19.59 -6.09
N VAL A 114 20.58 -19.73 -5.17
CA VAL A 114 20.10 -21.05 -4.74
C VAL A 114 19.29 -21.73 -5.83
N SER A 115 18.54 -20.95 -6.64
CA SER A 115 17.72 -21.47 -7.75
C SER A 115 18.53 -22.18 -8.84
N ILE A 116 19.84 -21.86 -8.96
CA ILE A 116 20.76 -22.55 -9.87
C ILE A 116 20.98 -24.01 -9.44
N ARG A 117 20.92 -24.31 -8.14
CA ARG A 117 21.20 -25.65 -7.59
C ARG A 117 19.93 -26.44 -7.31
N GLN A 118 18.82 -25.78 -7.02
CA GLN A 118 17.56 -26.42 -6.65
C GLN A 118 16.38 -25.62 -7.22
N SER A 119 15.37 -26.30 -7.73
CA SER A 119 14.13 -25.62 -8.13
C SER A 119 13.44 -25.07 -6.89
N LEU A 120 13.46 -23.75 -6.74
CA LEU A 120 12.78 -23.03 -5.67
C LEU A 120 11.52 -22.40 -6.26
N ALA A 121 10.36 -22.78 -5.74
CA ALA A 121 9.10 -22.11 -6.00
C ALA A 121 8.74 -21.22 -4.82
N LEU A 122 8.43 -19.94 -5.08
CA LEU A 122 7.85 -19.06 -4.08
C LEU A 122 6.37 -19.41 -3.94
N ASN A 123 5.99 -19.97 -2.79
CA ASN A 123 4.60 -20.19 -2.46
C ASN A 123 3.92 -18.84 -2.17
N ASN A 124 2.69 -18.66 -2.65
CA ASN A 124 1.82 -17.51 -2.37
C ASN A 124 1.76 -17.17 -0.87
N GLN A 125 1.75 -18.18 0.02
CA GLN A 125 1.77 -17.96 1.46
C GLN A 125 3.03 -17.23 1.96
N MET A 126 4.21 -17.57 1.42
CA MET A 126 5.46 -16.89 1.78
C MET A 126 5.47 -15.43 1.30
N LEU A 127 4.93 -15.17 0.10
CA LEU A 127 4.80 -13.81 -0.42
C LEU A 127 3.88 -12.96 0.46
N ILE A 128 2.76 -13.53 0.90
CA ILE A 128 1.83 -12.86 1.83
C ILE A 128 2.54 -12.50 3.15
N VAL A 129 3.30 -13.43 3.73
CA VAL A 129 4.05 -13.20 4.97
C VAL A 129 5.08 -12.07 4.78
N ILE A 130 5.83 -12.06 3.67
CA ILE A 130 6.80 -11.01 3.35
C ILE A 130 6.10 -9.65 3.24
N ILE A 131 4.95 -9.58 2.57
CA ILE A 131 4.17 -8.34 2.43
C ILE A 131 3.73 -7.83 3.81
N TYR A 132 3.16 -8.69 4.67
CA TYR A 132 2.76 -8.31 6.03
C TYR A 132 3.95 -7.85 6.87
N ALA A 133 5.10 -8.51 6.78
CA ALA A 133 6.32 -8.10 7.47
C ALA A 133 6.78 -6.70 7.06
N ILE A 134 6.74 -6.39 5.75
CA ILE A 134 7.05 -5.05 5.22
C ILE A 134 6.07 -4.01 5.75
N LEU A 135 4.76 -4.31 5.73
CA LEU A 135 3.73 -3.40 6.22
C LEU A 135 3.88 -3.14 7.72
N PHE A 136 4.17 -4.17 8.52
CA PHE A 136 4.40 -4.05 9.96
C PHE A 136 5.67 -3.24 10.26
N TYR A 137 6.78 -3.53 9.58
CA TYR A 137 8.02 -2.77 9.70
C TYR A 137 7.81 -1.28 9.40
N ARG A 138 7.11 -0.98 8.29
CA ARG A 138 6.76 0.40 7.93
C ARG A 138 5.89 1.05 9.01
N ALA A 139 4.87 0.38 9.50
CA ALA A 139 3.99 0.91 10.55
C ALA A 139 4.74 1.20 11.85
N TYR A 140 5.66 0.31 12.26
CA TYR A 140 6.51 0.49 13.42
C TYR A 140 7.45 1.69 13.26
N ARG A 141 8.16 1.79 12.13
CA ARG A 141 9.10 2.89 11.88
C ARG A 141 8.43 4.25 11.71
N LEU A 142 7.18 4.31 11.21
CA LEU A 142 6.43 5.57 11.07
C LEU A 142 5.80 6.09 12.37
N ARG A 143 5.76 5.26 13.42
CA ARG A 143 5.30 5.65 14.76
C ARG A 143 6.42 6.18 15.65
N LYS A 144 7.68 5.87 15.32
CA LYS A 144 8.88 6.33 16.01
C LYS A 144 9.30 7.70 15.50
#